data_AF-A0A975PDB1-F1
#
_entry.id   AF-A0A975PDB1-F1
#
_cell.length_a   1.000
_cell.length_b   1.000
_cell.length_c   1.000
_cell.angle_alpha   90.00
_cell.angle_beta   90.00
_cell.angle_gamma   90.00
#
_symmetry.space_group_name_H-M   'P 1'
#
loop_
_entity.id
_entity.type
_entity.pdbx_description
1 polymer ?
#
loop_
_entity_poly.entity_id
_entity_poly.type
_entity_poly.pdbx_seq_one_letter_code
_entity_poly.pdbx_strand_id
1 'polypeptide(L)'
;MKIVAIPADETPLRAYRPSSQPEMTLMLTQKRLRDILHYDPQTGIFTFVKGRRKGKIAGAQHDARGLLKVSIDNRRHLLHRLAWLWMTGALPRWNVEHINGDRSDNRWANLRQGERDLKLEHRAPLREPTDIKGVWQVEDRFEATVEIAGVAMNLGSYTTAVEAAEAIAQVHQRARDRGAKEARQAA
;
A
#
# COMPACT_ATOMS: atom_id res chain seq x y z
N MET A 1 40.75 65.80 -18.37
CA MET A 1 40.59 65.41 -16.95
C MET A 1 39.19 64.84 -16.78
N LYS A 2 39.06 63.52 -16.94
CA LYS A 2 38.75 62.54 -15.87
C LYS A 2 37.43 62.83 -15.15
N ILE A 3 36.33 62.34 -15.73
CA ILE A 3 35.18 61.92 -14.94
C ILE A 3 35.31 60.40 -14.83
N VAL A 4 35.59 59.96 -13.61
CA VAL A 4 35.74 58.57 -13.23
C VAL A 4 34.36 57.93 -13.25
N ALA A 5 34.20 56.90 -14.07
CA ALA A 5 33.02 56.04 -14.09
C ALA A 5 33.00 55.15 -12.84
N ILE A 6 31.90 55.16 -12.11
CA ILE A 6 31.52 54.12 -11.15
C ILE A 6 30.35 53.38 -11.83
N PRO A 7 30.45 52.06 -12.10
CA PRO A 7 29.40 51.35 -12.80
C PRO A 7 28.16 51.19 -11.92
N ALA A 8 27.00 51.48 -12.52
CA ALA A 8 25.71 51.15 -11.96
C ALA A 8 25.60 49.62 -11.86
N ASP A 9 25.54 49.12 -10.63
CA ASP A 9 25.03 47.79 -10.32
C ASP A 9 23.52 47.77 -10.62
N GLU A 10 23.21 47.70 -11.91
CA GLU A 10 21.95 47.23 -12.41
C GLU A 10 22.11 45.73 -12.62
N THR A 11 22.05 44.96 -11.53
CA THR A 11 21.74 43.54 -11.66
C THR A 11 20.31 43.45 -12.20
N PRO A 12 20.08 43.06 -13.47
CA PRO A 12 18.72 42.90 -13.94
C PRO A 12 18.13 41.72 -13.18
N LEU A 13 16.99 41.95 -12.53
CA LEU A 13 16.10 40.91 -12.02
C LEU A 13 16.04 39.82 -13.08
N ARG A 14 16.73 38.71 -12.80
CA ARG A 14 16.83 37.57 -13.70
C ARG A 14 15.41 37.10 -13.89
N ALA A 15 14.80 37.49 -15.01
CA ALA A 15 13.47 37.06 -15.39
C ALA A 15 13.44 35.55 -15.17
N TYR A 16 12.61 35.12 -14.23
CA TYR A 16 12.34 33.72 -14.01
C TYR A 16 11.80 33.17 -15.33
N ARG A 17 12.68 32.60 -16.16
CA ARG A 17 12.29 31.70 -17.23
C ARG A 17 11.78 30.46 -16.51
N PRO A 18 10.46 30.16 -16.50
CA PRO A 18 10.02 28.86 -16.04
C PRO A 18 10.71 27.83 -16.92
N SER A 19 11.71 27.15 -16.36
CA SER A 19 12.30 25.97 -16.96
C SER A 19 11.14 25.04 -17.28
N SER A 20 10.99 24.73 -18.55
CA SER A 20 9.96 23.88 -19.12
C SER A 20 9.78 22.61 -18.27
N GLN A 21 8.70 22.56 -17.50
CA GLN A 21 8.05 21.41 -16.85
C GLN A 21 8.95 20.31 -16.25
N PRO A 22 9.39 20.43 -14.99
CA PRO A 22 10.13 19.37 -14.32
C PRO A 22 9.26 18.48 -13.41
N GLU A 23 8.02 18.11 -13.79
CA GLU A 23 7.21 17.16 -12.99
C GLU A 23 6.36 16.14 -13.79
N MET A 24 6.18 16.29 -15.10
CA MET A 24 5.35 15.34 -15.88
C MET A 24 6.02 13.98 -16.17
N THR A 25 7.29 13.81 -15.81
CA THR A 25 8.12 12.66 -16.22
C THR A 25 7.94 11.41 -15.33
N LEU A 26 7.26 11.53 -14.19
CA LEU A 26 7.13 10.42 -13.21
C LEU A 26 5.83 9.61 -13.33
N MET A 27 4.82 10.10 -14.05
CA MET A 27 3.55 9.40 -14.23
C MET A 27 3.46 8.77 -15.63
N LEU A 28 2.96 7.54 -15.70
CA LEU A 28 2.71 6.87 -16.97
C LEU A 28 1.58 7.60 -17.70
N THR A 29 1.89 8.20 -18.85
CA THR A 29 0.90 8.90 -19.69
C THR A 29 0.20 7.92 -20.63
N GLN A 30 -1.01 8.28 -21.07
CA GLN A 30 -1.75 7.49 -22.07
C GLN A 30 -0.94 7.32 -23.36
N LYS A 31 -0.26 8.38 -23.82
CA LYS A 31 0.62 8.32 -25.00
C LYS A 31 1.73 7.29 -24.79
N ARG A 32 2.44 7.36 -23.66
CA ARG A 32 3.51 6.41 -23.33
C ARG A 32 2.99 4.97 -23.25
N LEU A 33 1.81 4.77 -22.68
CA LEU A 33 1.16 3.46 -22.64
C LEU A 33 0.89 2.92 -24.05
N ARG A 34 0.30 3.73 -24.94
CA ARG A 34 0.02 3.39 -26.35
C ARG A 34 1.29 3.10 -27.16
N ASP A 35 2.41 3.75 -26.81
CA ASP A 35 3.69 3.46 -27.45
C ASP A 35 4.25 2.08 -27.09
N ILE A 36 3.76 1.43 -26.03
CA ILE A 36 4.33 0.18 -25.48
C ILE A 36 3.36 -1.00 -25.60
N LEU A 37 2.07 -0.74 -25.37
CA LEU A 37 1.02 -1.73 -25.38
C LEU A 37 -0.10 -1.35 -26.35
N HIS A 38 -0.82 -2.35 -26.82
CA HIS A 38 -2.12 -2.22 -27.45
C HIS A 38 -3.15 -2.86 -26.52
N TYR A 39 -4.30 -2.21 -26.36
CA TYR A 39 -5.42 -2.71 -25.55
C TYR A 39 -6.65 -2.86 -26.43
N ASP A 40 -7.29 -4.03 -26.35
CA ASP A 40 -8.59 -4.28 -26.95
C ASP A 40 -9.70 -4.18 -25.88
N PRO A 41 -10.60 -3.18 -25.95
CA PRO A 41 -11.67 -2.99 -24.98
C PRO A 41 -12.70 -4.14 -24.93
N GLN A 42 -12.88 -4.89 -26.02
CA GLN A 42 -13.88 -5.96 -26.11
C GLN A 42 -13.39 -7.27 -25.49
N THR A 43 -12.08 -7.53 -25.57
CA THR A 43 -11.46 -8.73 -25.00
C THR A 43 -10.78 -8.48 -23.66
N GLY A 44 -10.43 -7.24 -23.35
CA GLY A 44 -9.68 -6.88 -22.15
C GLY A 44 -8.18 -7.20 -22.23
N ILE A 45 -7.69 -7.62 -23.41
CA ILE A 45 -6.33 -8.11 -23.58
C ILE A 45 -5.39 -6.96 -23.91
N PHE A 46 -4.23 -6.95 -23.23
CA PHE A 46 -3.10 -6.11 -23.59
C PHE A 46 -2.07 -6.91 -24.38
N THR A 47 -1.49 -6.34 -25.42
CA THR A 47 -0.38 -6.93 -26.19
C THR A 47 0.76 -5.95 -26.36
N PHE A 48 2.01 -6.42 -26.33
CA PHE A 48 3.17 -5.55 -26.54
C PHE A 48 3.30 -5.13 -28.01
N VAL A 49 3.43 -3.83 -28.29
CA VAL A 49 3.61 -3.34 -29.67
C VAL A 49 5.07 -3.26 -30.10
N LYS A 50 6.00 -3.21 -29.14
CA LYS A 50 7.44 -3.05 -29.41
C LYS A 50 8.35 -3.82 -28.44
N GLY A 51 9.63 -3.88 -28.79
CA GLY A 51 10.67 -4.54 -28.01
C GLY A 51 10.65 -6.06 -28.12
N ARG A 52 11.42 -6.74 -27.27
CA ARG A 52 11.63 -8.20 -27.31
C ARG A 52 10.34 -9.03 -27.14
N ARG A 53 9.28 -8.44 -26.58
CA ARG A 53 8.01 -9.12 -26.28
C ARG A 53 6.90 -8.79 -27.29
N LYS A 54 7.21 -8.13 -28.41
CA LYS A 54 6.23 -7.71 -29.42
C LYS A 54 5.27 -8.86 -29.79
N GLY A 55 3.98 -8.57 -29.81
CA GLY A 55 2.90 -9.51 -30.11
C GLY A 55 2.50 -10.44 -28.95
N LYS A 56 3.27 -10.50 -27.86
CA LYS A 56 2.89 -11.30 -26.68
C LYS A 56 1.86 -10.56 -25.83
N ILE A 57 0.98 -11.34 -25.20
CA ILE A 57 0.03 -10.85 -24.21
C ILE A 57 0.81 -10.28 -23.02
N ALA A 58 0.44 -9.07 -22.60
CA ALA A 58 0.92 -8.44 -21.39
C ALA A 58 0.01 -8.80 -20.22
N GLY A 59 0.59 -8.92 -19.03
CA GLY A 59 -0.11 -9.34 -17.83
C GLY A 59 0.40 -10.69 -17.35
N ALA A 60 0.97 -10.70 -16.15
CA ALA A 60 1.25 -11.92 -15.41
C ALA A 60 0.50 -11.85 -14.07
N GLN A 61 -0.08 -12.97 -13.66
CA GLN A 61 -0.61 -13.11 -12.32
C GLN A 61 0.59 -13.21 -11.36
N HIS A 62 0.68 -12.24 -10.45
CA HIS A 62 1.81 -12.14 -9.52
C HIS A 62 1.42 -12.47 -8.06
N ASP A 63 0.13 -12.68 -7.77
CA ASP A 63 -0.36 -12.96 -6.43
C ASP A 63 -1.56 -13.92 -6.44
N ALA A 64 -1.85 -14.48 -5.25
CA ALA A 64 -3.05 -15.29 -5.00
C ALA A 64 -4.36 -14.50 -5.16
N ARG A 65 -4.28 -13.17 -5.33
CA ARG A 65 -5.45 -12.31 -5.53
C ARG A 65 -5.92 -12.32 -6.98
N GLY A 66 -5.20 -12.92 -7.92
CA GLY A 66 -5.63 -12.97 -9.33
C GLY A 66 -5.48 -11.64 -10.07
N LEU A 67 -4.72 -10.69 -9.53
CA LEU A 67 -4.52 -9.39 -10.17
C LEU A 67 -3.42 -9.48 -11.22
N LEU A 68 -3.78 -9.19 -12.48
CA LEU A 68 -2.81 -9.12 -13.56
C LEU A 68 -2.00 -7.82 -13.50
N LYS A 69 -0.67 -7.97 -13.60
CA LYS A 69 0.29 -6.85 -13.55
C LYS A 69 1.24 -6.89 -14.74
N VAL A 70 1.71 -5.71 -15.15
CA VAL A 70 2.77 -5.54 -16.15
C VAL A 70 3.80 -4.54 -15.64
N SER A 71 5.07 -4.79 -15.94
CA SER A 71 6.15 -3.83 -15.65
C SER A 71 6.41 -2.94 -16.86
N ILE A 72 6.29 -1.63 -16.68
CA ILE A 72 6.53 -0.57 -17.66
C ILE A 72 7.47 0.45 -17.00
N ASP A 73 8.54 0.85 -17.68
CA ASP A 73 9.49 1.86 -17.19
C ASP A 73 9.93 1.60 -15.72
N ASN A 74 10.28 0.34 -15.42
CA ASN A 74 10.68 -0.18 -14.10
C ASN A 74 9.64 -0.07 -12.97
N ARG A 75 8.37 0.15 -13.30
CA ARG A 75 7.26 0.18 -12.35
C ARG A 75 6.20 -0.86 -12.68
N ARG A 76 5.63 -1.48 -11.64
CA ARG A 76 4.54 -2.45 -11.78
C ARG A 76 3.21 -1.72 -11.84
N HIS A 77 2.42 -2.01 -12.87
CA HIS A 77 1.09 -1.44 -13.08
C HIS A 77 0.04 -2.55 -13.17
N LEU A 78 -1.13 -2.30 -12.58
CA LEU A 78 -2.29 -3.19 -12.65
C LEU A 78 -3.00 -3.03 -14.00
N LEU A 79 -3.35 -4.14 -14.66
CA LEU A 79 -3.92 -4.11 -16.00
C LEU A 79 -5.26 -3.37 -16.08
N HIS A 80 -6.19 -3.61 -15.14
CA HIS A 80 -7.48 -2.88 -15.09
C HIS A 80 -7.30 -1.36 -14.95
N ARG A 81 -6.27 -0.88 -14.22
CA ARG A 81 -5.95 0.55 -14.12
C ARG A 81 -5.35 1.09 -15.42
N LEU A 82 -4.58 0.27 -16.15
CA LEU A 82 -4.08 0.63 -17.47
C LEU A 82 -5.21 0.67 -18.50
N ALA A 83 -6.22 -0.20 -18.40
CA ALA A 83 -7.40 -0.17 -19.27
C ALA A 83 -8.17 1.14 -19.06
N TRP A 84 -8.30 1.58 -17.82
CA TRP A 84 -8.85 2.89 -17.49
C TRP A 84 -8.05 4.05 -18.11
N LEU A 85 -6.72 4.05 -17.93
CA LEU A 85 -5.84 5.04 -18.54
C LEU A 85 -5.94 5.05 -20.07
N TRP A 86 -6.07 3.87 -20.68
CA TRP A 86 -6.21 3.72 -22.13
C TRP A 86 -7.49 4.40 -22.64
N MET A 87 -8.61 4.16 -21.97
CA MET A 87 -9.94 4.63 -22.39
C MET A 87 -10.19 6.10 -22.04
N THR A 88 -9.73 6.55 -20.86
CA THR A 88 -10.07 7.88 -20.32
C THR A 88 -8.96 8.92 -20.46
N GLY A 89 -7.72 8.49 -20.72
CA GLY A 89 -6.57 9.40 -20.84
C GLY A 89 -5.91 9.80 -19.52
N ALA A 90 -6.53 9.48 -18.38
CA ALA A 90 -5.98 9.74 -17.05
C ALA A 90 -5.97 8.45 -16.21
N LEU A 91 -5.02 8.38 -15.26
CA LEU A 91 -5.05 7.32 -14.27
C LEU A 91 -6.25 7.52 -13.33
N PRO A 92 -6.94 6.44 -12.92
CA PRO A 92 -8.09 6.57 -12.04
C PRO A 92 -7.65 7.12 -10.67
N ARG A 93 -8.37 8.13 -10.18
CA ARG A 93 -8.15 8.71 -8.85
C ARG A 93 -8.38 7.69 -7.74
N TRP A 94 -9.38 6.83 -7.91
CA TRP A 94 -9.78 5.79 -6.97
C TRP A 94 -9.43 4.40 -7.51
N ASN A 95 -9.93 3.36 -6.84
CA ASN A 95 -9.78 2.00 -7.35
C ASN A 95 -10.67 1.80 -8.59
N VAL A 96 -10.33 0.81 -9.41
CA VAL A 96 -11.17 0.39 -10.54
C VAL A 96 -11.57 -1.05 -10.25
N GLU A 97 -12.87 -1.31 -10.28
CA GLU A 97 -13.47 -2.56 -9.87
C GLU A 97 -13.99 -3.36 -11.06
N HIS A 98 -13.95 -4.69 -10.92
CA HIS A 98 -14.51 -5.65 -11.85
C HIS A 98 -15.97 -5.93 -11.49
N ILE A 99 -16.90 -5.70 -12.42
CA ILE A 99 -18.35 -5.85 -12.19
C ILE A 99 -18.71 -7.33 -11.92
N ASN A 100 -18.11 -8.26 -12.65
CA ASN A 100 -18.32 -9.70 -12.47
C ASN A 100 -17.51 -10.33 -11.33
N GLY A 101 -16.67 -9.55 -10.64
CA GLY A 101 -15.75 -10.04 -9.59
C GLY A 101 -14.53 -10.82 -10.10
N ASP A 102 -14.45 -11.15 -11.39
CA ASP A 102 -13.30 -11.79 -12.00
C ASP A 102 -12.21 -10.75 -12.33
N ARG A 103 -11.13 -10.80 -11.56
CA ARG A 103 -9.98 -9.88 -11.65
C ARG A 103 -9.13 -10.06 -12.91
N SER A 104 -9.34 -11.15 -13.65
CA SER A 104 -8.66 -11.42 -14.92
C SER A 104 -9.40 -10.82 -16.12
N ASP A 105 -10.72 -10.59 -16.00
CA ASP A 105 -11.55 -10.03 -17.06
C ASP A 105 -11.44 -8.50 -17.08
N ASN A 106 -10.43 -7.99 -17.79
CA ASN A 106 -10.17 -6.56 -17.89
C ASN A 106 -10.95 -5.88 -19.03
N ARG A 107 -12.03 -6.48 -19.58
CA ARG A 107 -12.85 -5.85 -20.62
C ARG A 107 -13.39 -4.51 -20.15
N TRP A 108 -13.46 -3.51 -21.02
CA TRP A 108 -13.94 -2.18 -20.64
C TRP A 108 -15.37 -2.22 -20.08
N ALA A 109 -16.24 -3.05 -20.67
CA ALA A 109 -17.61 -3.23 -20.21
C ALA A 109 -17.72 -3.89 -18.82
N ASN A 110 -16.65 -4.52 -18.33
CA ASN A 110 -16.58 -5.16 -17.02
C ASN A 110 -15.90 -4.28 -15.96
N LEU A 111 -15.46 -3.07 -16.30
CA LEU A 111 -14.76 -2.18 -15.37
C LEU A 111 -15.64 -0.99 -14.97
N ARG A 112 -15.60 -0.63 -13.69
CA ARG A 112 -16.23 0.59 -13.16
C ARG A 112 -15.28 1.34 -12.24
N GLN A 113 -15.51 2.64 -12.08
CA GLN A 113 -14.81 3.41 -11.05
C GLN A 113 -15.31 2.93 -9.68
N GLY A 114 -14.38 2.46 -8.86
CA GLY A 114 -14.67 2.11 -7.47
C GLY A 114 -14.91 3.37 -6.65
N GLU A 115 -15.68 3.21 -5.58
CA GLU A 115 -15.88 4.27 -4.58
C GLU A 115 -14.62 4.47 -3.75
N ARG A 116 -14.60 5.58 -3.00
CA ARG A 116 -13.54 5.90 -2.04
C ARG A 116 -13.42 4.72 -1.07
N ASP A 117 -12.22 4.19 -0.90
CA ASP A 117 -11.95 3.07 0.00
C ASP A 117 -12.21 3.54 1.46
N LEU A 118 -13.47 3.42 1.94
CA LEU A 118 -13.86 3.73 3.31
C LEU A 118 -13.07 2.88 4.34
N LYS A 119 -12.38 1.83 3.89
CA LYS A 119 -11.48 1.02 4.72
C LYS A 119 -10.32 1.80 5.35
N LEU A 120 -9.96 2.98 4.84
CA LEU A 120 -9.01 3.85 5.54
C LEU A 120 -9.59 4.45 6.83
N GLU A 121 -10.92 4.57 6.93
CA GLU A 121 -11.62 5.06 8.11
C GLU A 121 -11.85 3.95 9.16
N HIS A 122 -11.80 2.68 8.75
CA HIS A 122 -11.89 1.50 9.62
C HIS A 122 -10.52 0.82 9.83
N ARG A 123 -9.45 1.61 10.08
CA ARG A 123 -8.20 1.01 10.54
C ARG A 123 -8.40 0.48 11.96
N ALA A 124 -7.89 -0.71 12.23
CA ALA A 124 -7.83 -1.22 13.59
C ALA A 124 -7.10 -0.17 14.47
N PRO A 125 -7.62 0.12 15.67
CA PRO A 125 -7.03 1.11 16.55
C PRO A 125 -5.55 0.79 16.82
N LEU A 126 -4.73 1.84 16.87
CA LEU A 126 -3.32 1.70 17.17
C LEU A 126 -3.16 1.20 18.61
N ARG A 127 -2.22 0.28 18.80
CA ARG A 127 -1.81 -0.19 20.13
C ARG A 127 -0.77 0.77 20.68
N GLU A 128 -1.04 1.36 21.82
CA GLU A 128 -0.11 2.21 22.55
C GLU A 128 0.55 1.40 23.68
N PRO A 129 1.88 1.50 23.84
CA PRO A 129 2.57 0.84 24.94
C PRO A 129 2.16 1.48 26.27
N THR A 130 1.94 0.65 27.29
CA THR A 130 1.77 1.12 28.67
C THR A 130 3.07 0.91 29.46
N ASP A 131 3.14 1.43 30.69
CA ASP A 131 4.24 1.16 31.61
C ASP A 131 4.29 -0.31 32.09
N ILE A 132 3.26 -1.11 31.79
CA ILE A 132 3.16 -2.52 32.18
C ILE A 132 3.52 -3.41 30.99
N LYS A 133 4.59 -4.20 31.14
CA LYS A 133 5.04 -5.14 30.11
C LYS A 133 3.93 -6.13 29.74
N GLY A 134 3.63 -6.21 28.44
CA GLY A 134 2.61 -7.11 27.91
C GLY A 134 1.19 -6.53 27.93
N VAL A 135 1.00 -5.31 28.45
CA VAL A 135 -0.28 -4.59 28.41
C VAL A 135 -0.20 -3.46 27.39
N TRP A 136 -1.17 -3.43 26.49
CA TRP A 136 -1.28 -2.45 25.41
C TRP A 136 -2.59 -1.70 25.54
N GLN A 137 -2.55 -0.38 25.48
CA GLN A 137 -3.77 0.42 25.40
C GLN A 137 -4.26 0.47 23.95
N VAL A 138 -5.55 0.26 23.77
CA VAL A 138 -6.23 0.28 22.47
C VAL A 138 -7.48 1.10 22.65
N GLU A 139 -7.42 2.38 22.26
CA GLU A 139 -8.48 3.37 22.54
C GLU A 139 -8.83 3.43 24.04
N ASP A 140 -9.98 2.89 24.41
CA ASP A 140 -10.59 2.90 25.75
C ASP A 140 -10.41 1.60 26.53
N ARG A 141 -9.70 0.61 25.96
CA ARG A 141 -9.48 -0.71 26.58
C ARG A 141 -8.00 -1.09 26.64
N PHE A 142 -7.69 -2.10 27.45
CA PHE A 142 -6.34 -2.62 27.65
C PHE A 142 -6.26 -4.07 27.18
N GLU A 143 -5.41 -4.38 26.21
CA GLU A 143 -5.17 -5.73 25.73
C GLU A 143 -3.96 -6.36 26.44
N ALA A 144 -4.12 -7.58 26.96
CA ALA A 144 -3.05 -8.31 27.63
C ALA A 144 -2.48 -9.40 26.72
N THR A 145 -1.17 -9.41 26.53
CA THR A 145 -0.44 -10.44 25.79
C THR A 145 0.65 -11.01 26.68
N VAL A 146 0.71 -12.35 26.77
CA VAL A 146 1.72 -13.07 27.53
C VAL A 146 2.48 -14.03 26.62
N GLU A 147 3.78 -14.20 26.86
CA GLU A 147 4.60 -15.19 26.18
C GLU A 147 4.91 -16.34 27.14
N ILE A 148 4.57 -17.57 26.74
CA ILE A 148 4.84 -18.79 27.53
C ILE A 148 5.48 -19.80 26.61
N ALA A 149 6.68 -20.28 26.98
CA ALA A 149 7.47 -21.22 26.18
C ALA A 149 7.70 -20.75 24.72
N GLY A 150 7.89 -19.44 24.50
CA GLY A 150 8.13 -18.86 23.17
C GLY A 150 6.88 -18.64 22.32
N VAL A 151 5.69 -18.95 22.83
CA VAL A 151 4.41 -18.71 22.14
C VAL A 151 3.72 -17.51 22.76
N ALA A 152 3.50 -16.46 21.98
CA ALA A 152 2.71 -15.30 22.38
C ALA A 152 1.21 -15.63 22.31
N MET A 153 0.51 -15.38 23.42
CA MET A 153 -0.92 -15.61 23.58
C MET A 153 -1.61 -14.31 24.01
N ASN A 154 -2.70 -13.97 23.32
CA ASN A 154 -3.58 -12.87 23.71
C ASN A 154 -4.56 -13.39 24.78
N LEU A 155 -4.58 -12.74 25.95
CA LEU A 155 -5.43 -13.11 27.08
C LEU A 155 -6.82 -12.46 27.01
N GLY A 156 -7.01 -11.48 26.13
CA GLY A 156 -8.23 -10.72 25.96
C GLY A 156 -8.04 -9.22 26.20
N SER A 157 -9.17 -8.52 26.26
CA SER A 157 -9.26 -7.09 26.51
C SER A 157 -9.92 -6.80 27.87
N TYR A 158 -9.42 -5.80 28.57
CA TYR A 158 -9.80 -5.43 29.93
C TYR A 158 -10.14 -3.94 30.00
N THR A 159 -10.86 -3.54 31.04
CA THR A 159 -11.27 -2.14 31.23
C THR A 159 -10.17 -1.29 31.85
N THR A 160 -9.24 -1.92 32.57
CA THR A 160 -8.11 -1.23 33.20
C THR A 160 -6.79 -1.93 32.92
N ALA A 161 -5.70 -1.17 32.96
CA ALA A 161 -4.34 -1.71 32.84
C ALA A 161 -4.00 -2.71 33.96
N VAL A 162 -4.60 -2.51 35.16
CA VAL A 162 -4.38 -3.36 36.33
C VAL A 162 -5.03 -4.73 36.13
N GLU A 163 -6.29 -4.79 35.67
CA GLU A 163 -6.96 -6.06 35.35
C GLU A 163 -6.20 -6.86 34.28
N ALA A 164 -5.70 -6.17 33.26
CA ALA A 164 -4.87 -6.77 32.22
C ALA A 164 -3.57 -7.36 32.80
N ALA A 165 -2.92 -6.65 33.73
CA ALA A 165 -1.72 -7.10 34.42
C ALA A 165 -1.98 -8.30 35.33
N GLU A 166 -3.09 -8.30 36.06
CA GLU A 166 -3.50 -9.43 36.91
C GLU A 166 -3.75 -10.69 36.09
N ALA A 167 -4.38 -10.57 34.92
CA ALA A 167 -4.56 -11.69 34.00
C ALA A 167 -3.21 -12.28 33.56
N ILE A 168 -2.24 -11.44 33.20
CA ILE A 168 -0.87 -11.90 32.87
C ILE A 168 -0.23 -12.64 34.04
N ALA A 169 -0.34 -12.08 35.25
CA ALA A 169 0.21 -12.69 36.46
C ALA A 169 -0.42 -14.06 36.76
N GLN A 170 -1.75 -14.19 36.62
CA GLN A 170 -2.46 -15.45 36.81
C GLN A 170 -2.01 -16.53 35.83
N VAL A 171 -1.79 -16.19 34.56
CA VAL A 171 -1.34 -17.18 33.57
C VAL A 171 0.10 -17.60 33.84
N HIS A 172 0.99 -16.66 34.22
CA HIS A 172 2.35 -17.02 34.66
C HIS A 172 2.34 -17.96 35.88
N GLN A 173 1.46 -17.71 36.85
CA GLN A 173 1.35 -18.57 38.03
C GLN A 173 0.86 -19.98 37.65
N ARG A 174 -0.20 -20.08 36.84
CA ARG A 174 -0.71 -21.37 36.34
C ARG A 174 0.34 -22.15 35.55
N ALA A 175 1.15 -21.48 34.74
CA ALA A 175 2.22 -22.11 33.99
C ALA A 175 3.33 -22.68 34.91
N ARG A 176 3.71 -21.95 35.97
CA ARG A 176 4.66 -22.43 36.99
C ARG A 176 4.11 -23.64 37.74
N ASP A 177 2.86 -23.58 38.18
CA ASP A 177 2.24 -24.65 38.96
C ASP A 177 2.09 -25.93 38.13
N ARG A 178 1.75 -25.79 36.84
CA ARG A 178 1.71 -26.91 35.90
C ARG A 178 3.09 -27.55 35.70
N GLY A 179 4.12 -26.75 35.45
CA GLY A 179 5.50 -27.24 35.31
C GLY A 179 6.00 -27.95 36.58
N ALA A 180 5.67 -27.42 37.76
CA ALA A 180 6.02 -28.03 39.04
C ALA A 180 5.30 -29.38 39.28
N LYS A 181 4.04 -29.52 38.83
CA LYS A 181 3.28 -30.77 38.92
C LYS A 181 3.81 -31.83 37.95
N GLU A 182 4.11 -31.44 36.71
CA GLU A 182 4.68 -32.33 35.69
C GLU A 182 6.07 -32.83 36.12
N ALA A 183 6.92 -31.96 36.69
CA ALA A 183 8.24 -32.36 37.23
C ALA A 183 8.15 -33.33 38.41
N ARG A 184 7.13 -33.23 39.27
CA ARG A 184 6.90 -34.16 40.39
C ARG A 184 6.33 -35.51 39.97
N GLN A 185 5.64 -35.58 38.83
CA GLN A 185 5.09 -36.84 38.30
C GLN A 185 6.12 -37.63 37.45
N ALA A 186 7.19 -36.97 37.01
CA ALA A 186 8.28 -37.56 36.24
C ALA A 186 9.49 -38.02 37.10
N ALA A 187 9.44 -37.81 38.42
CA ALA A 187 10.44 -38.22 39.40
C ALA A 187 9.92 -39.41 40.22
#